data_AF-L1JJL4-F1
#
_entry.id   AF-L1JJL4-F1
#
_cell.length_a   1.000
_cell.length_b   1.000
_cell.length_c   1.000
_cell.angle_alpha   90.00
_cell.angle_beta   90.00
_cell.angle_gamma   90.00
#
_symmetry.space_group_name_H-M   'P 1'
#
loop_
_entity.id
_entity.type
_entity.pdbx_description
1 polymer ?
#
loop_
_entity_poly.entity_id
_entity_poly.type
_entity_poly.pdbx_seq_one_letter_code
_entity_poly.pdbx_strand_id
1 'polypeptide(L)'
;MSRCIGDKSLKQYRHFGTDTWIPIDDCIIPDPEIKELLLTKQHKFLVIASDGLWATVTNEAVARRLDTLTEEEDPAEELQKLIDRREDNITIVVVDLRVQA
;
A
#
# COMPACT_ATOMS: atom_id res chain seq x y z
N MET A 1 5.71 -11.94 -0.22
CA MET A 1 6.15 -10.59 -0.64
C MET A 1 7.55 -10.72 -1.22
N SER A 2 7.82 -10.21 -2.43
CA SER A 2 9.16 -10.30 -3.07
C SER A 2 10.07 -9.10 -2.76
N ARG A 3 9.53 -8.07 -2.11
CA ARG A 3 10.25 -6.85 -1.73
C ARG A 3 9.86 -6.39 -0.34
N CYS A 4 10.81 -6.15 0.54
CA CYS A 4 10.55 -5.60 1.86
C CYS A 4 11.79 -4.90 2.43
N ILE A 5 11.59 -4.05 3.42
CA ILE A 5 12.67 -3.57 4.28
C ILE A 5 12.81 -4.55 5.46
N GLY A 6 14.02 -4.81 5.93
CA GLY A 6 14.25 -5.79 7.00
C GLY A 6 14.49 -7.20 6.46
N ASP A 7 13.91 -8.21 7.11
CA ASP A 7 14.08 -9.64 6.81
C ASP A 7 15.53 -10.08 6.57
N LYS A 8 16.41 -9.68 7.50
CA LYS A 8 17.86 -9.92 7.41
C LYS A 8 18.20 -11.37 7.06
N SER A 9 17.53 -12.33 7.70
CA SER A 9 17.76 -13.77 7.51
C SER A 9 17.48 -14.24 6.08
N LEU A 10 16.64 -13.53 5.33
CA LEU A 10 16.29 -13.85 3.94
C LEU A 10 17.18 -13.12 2.93
N LYS A 11 18.00 -12.17 3.40
CA LYS A 11 18.87 -11.34 2.57
C LYS A 11 20.35 -11.68 2.68
N GLN A 12 20.75 -12.38 3.74
CA GLN A 12 22.14 -12.78 3.94
C GLN A 12 22.24 -14.02 4.83
N TYR A 13 23.24 -14.85 4.56
CA TYR A 13 23.62 -15.95 5.44
C TYR A 13 25.05 -15.78 5.95
N ARG A 14 25.34 -16.40 7.10
CA ARG A 14 26.66 -16.40 7.73
C ARG A 14 27.48 -17.58 7.21
N HIS A 15 28.60 -17.30 6.56
CA HIS A 15 29.52 -18.34 6.12
C HIS A 15 30.39 -18.80 7.30
N PHE A 16 30.16 -20.02 7.78
CA PHE A 16 30.77 -20.53 9.01
C PHE A 16 32.31 -20.66 8.95
N GLY A 17 32.90 -20.80 7.76
CA GLY A 17 34.36 -20.94 7.60
C GLY A 17 35.15 -19.64 7.69
N THR A 18 34.54 -18.51 7.34
CA THR A 18 35.21 -17.20 7.21
C THR A 18 34.60 -16.14 8.12
N ASP A 19 33.52 -16.48 8.80
CA ASP A 19 32.69 -15.59 9.60
C ASP A 19 32.12 -14.38 8.84
N THR A 20 32.01 -14.49 7.52
CA THR A 20 31.52 -13.40 6.65
C THR A 20 30.03 -13.54 6.35
N TRP A 21 29.34 -12.41 6.24
CA TRP A 21 27.96 -12.36 5.74
C TRP A 21 27.95 -12.30 4.22
N ILE A 22 27.25 -13.23 3.60
CA ILE A 22 27.14 -13.32 2.14
C ILE A 22 25.69 -12.95 1.76
N PRO A 23 25.49 -11.94 0.90
CA PRO A 23 24.16 -11.61 0.38
C PRO A 23 23.52 -12.80 -0.35
N ILE A 24 22.21 -12.91 -0.23
CA ILE A 24 21.40 -13.84 -1.02
C ILE A 24 20.76 -13.01 -2.12
N ASP A 25 21.28 -13.13 -3.34
CA ASP A 25 20.75 -12.40 -4.49
C ASP A 25 19.31 -12.87 -4.82
N ASP A 26 18.48 -11.93 -5.25
CA ASP A 26 17.15 -12.13 -5.85
C ASP A 26 16.08 -12.88 -5.04
N CYS A 27 16.28 -13.15 -3.75
CA CYS A 27 15.24 -13.75 -2.91
C CYS A 27 14.20 -12.73 -2.44
N ILE A 28 14.65 -11.63 -1.81
CA ILE A 28 13.83 -10.50 -1.37
C ILE A 28 14.67 -9.22 -1.41
N ILE A 29 14.26 -8.23 -2.20
CA ILE A 29 15.02 -6.97 -2.37
C ILE A 29 14.39 -5.79 -1.61
N PRO A 30 15.19 -4.82 -1.11
CA PRO A 30 14.68 -3.63 -0.46
C PRO A 30 14.30 -2.52 -1.43
N ASP A 31 14.72 -2.62 -2.70
CA ASP A 31 14.58 -1.54 -3.66
C ASP A 31 13.11 -1.27 -4.02
N PRO A 32 12.64 -0.01 -3.87
CA PRO A 32 11.27 0.34 -4.23
C PRO A 32 11.08 0.43 -5.74
N GLU A 33 9.82 0.41 -6.17
CA GLU A 33 9.42 0.89 -7.49
C GLU A 33 9.03 2.36 -7.36
N ILE A 34 9.63 3.24 -8.17
CA ILE A 34 9.35 4.67 -8.17
C ILE A 34 8.54 5.01 -9.42
N LYS A 35 7.40 5.68 -9.22
CA LYS A 35 6.56 6.22 -10.29
C LYS A 35 6.30 7.69 -10.05
N GLU A 36 6.46 8.49 -11.08
CA GLU A 36 6.09 9.90 -11.09
C GLU A 36 4.82 10.09 -11.92
N LEU A 37 3.89 10.87 -11.39
CA LEU A 37 2.63 11.20 -12.05
C LEU A 37 2.36 12.69 -11.92
N LEU A 38 2.10 13.36 -13.04
CA LEU A 38 1.68 14.76 -13.04
C LEU A 38 0.22 14.87 -12.61
N LEU A 39 -0.04 15.59 -11.52
CA LEU A 39 -1.40 15.85 -11.06
C LEU A 39 -2.15 16.77 -12.03
N THR A 40 -3.43 16.45 -12.21
CA THR A 40 -4.38 17.21 -13.03
C THR A 40 -5.67 17.39 -12.26
N LYS A 41 -6.53 18.32 -12.69
CA LYS A 41 -7.85 18.57 -12.09
C LYS A 41 -8.81 17.37 -12.13
N GLN A 42 -8.48 16.30 -12.86
CA GLN A 42 -9.28 15.08 -12.91
C GLN A 42 -9.01 14.14 -11.73
N HIS A 43 -7.87 14.29 -11.05
CA HIS A 43 -7.54 13.47 -9.88
C HIS A 43 -8.31 14.00 -8.67
N LYS A 44 -9.14 13.15 -8.07
CA LYS A 44 -9.96 13.50 -6.90
C LYS A 44 -9.32 13.04 -5.60
N PHE A 45 -8.86 11.80 -5.54
CA PHE A 45 -8.33 11.20 -4.33
C PHE A 45 -7.09 10.35 -4.63
N LEU A 46 -6.17 10.29 -3.67
CA LEU A 46 -5.12 9.28 -3.60
C LEU A 46 -5.39 8.39 -2.38
N VAL A 47 -5.51 7.09 -2.61
CA VAL A 47 -5.69 6.09 -1.54
C VAL A 47 -4.39 5.32 -1.36
N ILE A 48 -3.91 5.28 -0.12
CA ILE A 48 -2.79 4.45 0.30
C ILE A 48 -3.31 3.55 1.42
N ALA A 49 -3.24 2.23 1.23
CA ALA A 49 -3.73 1.29 2.24
C ALA A 49 -2.86 0.03 2.30
N SER A 50 -2.88 -0.65 3.45
CA SER A 50 -2.32 -1.99 3.62
C SER A 50 -3.09 -3.03 2.80
N ASP A 51 -2.50 -4.21 2.63
CA ASP A 51 -3.14 -5.37 1.99
C ASP A 51 -4.45 -5.79 2.68
N GLY A 52 -4.62 -5.49 3.97
CA GLY A 52 -5.88 -5.68 4.69
C GLY A 52 -7.11 -5.05 4.01
N LEU A 53 -6.96 -3.97 3.21
CA LEU A 53 -8.03 -3.47 2.34
C LEU A 53 -8.07 -4.23 1.00
N TRP A 54 -6.92 -4.30 0.34
CA TRP A 54 -6.82 -4.76 -1.05
C TRP A 54 -7.00 -6.27 -1.23
N ALA A 55 -6.91 -7.05 -0.16
CA ALA A 55 -7.15 -8.49 -0.17
C ALA A 55 -8.62 -8.84 -0.49
N THR A 56 -9.56 -7.97 -0.12
CA THR A 56 -11.00 -8.22 -0.29
C THR A 56 -11.72 -7.16 -1.12
N VAL A 57 -11.12 -5.97 -1.32
CA VAL A 57 -11.74 -4.84 -2.03
C VAL A 57 -10.96 -4.50 -3.29
N THR A 58 -11.65 -4.37 -4.43
CA THR A 58 -11.01 -4.02 -5.71
C THR A 58 -10.81 -2.51 -5.87
N ASN A 59 -9.86 -2.13 -6.73
CA ASN A 59 -9.60 -0.73 -7.08
C ASN A 59 -10.86 -0.02 -7.59
N GLU A 60 -11.68 -0.69 -8.40
CA GLU A 60 -12.91 -0.14 -8.97
C GLU A 60 -13.98 0.08 -7.90
N ALA A 61 -14.08 -0.82 -6.92
CA ALA A 61 -15.00 -0.67 -5.80
C ALA A 61 -14.65 0.56 -4.96
N VAL A 62 -13.36 0.74 -4.66
CA VAL A 62 -12.84 1.95 -4.00
C VAL A 62 -13.16 3.20 -4.82
N ALA A 63 -12.81 3.22 -6.11
CA ALA A 63 -13.05 4.37 -6.98
C ALA A 63 -14.54 4.75 -7.04
N ARG A 64 -15.44 3.76 -7.18
CA ARG A 64 -16.89 3.99 -7.18
C ARG A 64 -17.39 4.52 -5.85
N ARG A 65 -16.90 3.98 -4.73
CA ARG A 65 -17.34 4.45 -3.41
C ARG A 65 -16.94 5.90 -3.17
N LEU A 66 -15.70 6.27 -3.55
CA LEU A 66 -15.19 7.63 -3.42
C LEU A 66 -15.90 8.62 -4.36
N ASP A 67 -16.34 8.17 -5.53
CA ASP A 67 -17.06 9.03 -6.49
C ASP A 67 -18.49 9.38 -6.03
N THR A 68 -19.07 8.58 -5.13
CA THR A 68 -20.41 8.79 -4.57
C THR A 68 -20.40 9.36 -3.16
N LEU A 69 -19.23 9.79 -2.65
CA LEU A 69 -19.14 10.41 -1.32
C LEU A 69 -19.83 11.76 -1.28
N THR A 70 -20.46 12.01 -0.14
CA THR A 70 -20.93 13.32 0.29
C THR A 70 -19.85 14.06 1.08
N GLU A 71 -19.96 15.38 1.19
CA GLU A 71 -18.98 16.21 1.93
C GLU A 71 -18.97 15.96 3.45
N GLU A 72 -19.98 15.26 3.99
CA GLU A 72 -20.08 14.94 5.42
C GLU A 72 -19.43 13.59 5.78
N GLU A 73 -19.13 12.75 4.78
CA GLU A 73 -18.59 11.42 4.98
C GLU A 73 -17.05 11.44 5.07
N ASP A 74 -16.50 10.70 6.03
CA ASP A 74 -15.05 10.43 6.07
C ASP A 74 -14.70 9.36 5.02
N PRO A 75 -13.88 9.68 4.00
CA PRO A 75 -13.56 8.74 2.94
C PRO A 75 -12.90 7.46 3.44
N ALA A 76 -12.02 7.54 4.45
CA ALA A 76 -11.29 6.38 4.95
C ALA A 76 -12.22 5.46 5.76
N GLU A 77 -13.15 6.02 6.54
CA GLU A 77 -14.19 5.25 7.24
C GLU A 77 -15.11 4.53 6.25
N GLU A 78 -15.51 5.22 5.17
CA GLU A 78 -16.36 4.61 4.15
C GLU A 78 -15.68 3.48 3.38
N LEU A 79 -14.38 3.58 3.11
CA LEU A 79 -13.63 2.47 2.52
C LEU A 79 -13.48 1.28 3.49
N GLN A 80 -13.36 1.52 4.80
CA GLN A 80 -13.34 0.43 5.79
C GLN A 80 -14.64 -0.37 5.82
N LYS A 81 -15.79 0.24 5.50
CA LYS A 81 -17.11 -0.43 5.46
C LYS A 81 -17.23 -1.42 4.31
N LEU A 82 -16.36 -1.34 3.29
CA LEU A 82 -16.32 -2.28 2.17
C LEU A 82 -15.64 -3.61 2.51
N ILE A 83 -14.94 -3.69 3.64
CA ILE A 83 -14.17 -4.88 4.03
C ILE A 83 -15.12 -5.88 4.68
N ASP A 84 -15.30 -7.03 4.02
CA ASP A 84 -16.19 -8.10 4.50
C ASP A 84 -15.58 -8.89 5.68
N ARG A 85 -14.25 -9.08 5.70
CA ARG A 85 -13.54 -9.84 6.74
C ARG A 85 -12.24 -9.15 7.15
N ARG A 86 -12.07 -8.97 8.45
CA ARG A 86 -10.89 -8.35 9.05
C ARG A 86 -9.94 -9.42 9.56
N GLU A 87 -9.19 -10.01 8.63
CA GLU A 87 -8.20 -11.05 8.95
C GLU A 87 -6.82 -10.47 9.28
N ASP A 88 -6.58 -9.19 8.93
CA ASP A 88 -5.30 -8.50 9.13
C ASP A 88 -5.50 -7.07 9.70
N ASN A 89 -4.39 -6.42 10.07
CA ASN A 89 -4.35 -5.00 10.38
C ASN A 89 -4.70 -4.17 9.14
N ILE A 90 -5.65 -3.25 9.33
CA ILE A 90 -6.14 -2.39 8.26
C ILE A 90 -5.69 -0.97 8.56
N THR A 91 -4.90 -0.39 7.64
CA THR A 91 -4.54 1.02 7.64
C THR A 91 -4.96 1.61 6.31
N ILE A 92 -5.73 2.69 6.32
CA ILE A 92 -6.19 3.42 5.13
C ILE A 92 -5.90 4.90 5.32
N VAL A 93 -5.23 5.49 4.33
CA VAL A 93 -4.99 6.93 4.21
C VAL A 93 -5.62 7.39 2.91
N VAL A 94 -6.50 8.39 3.00
CA VAL A 94 -7.09 9.06 1.82
C VAL A 94 -6.62 10.50 1.81
N VAL A 95 -6.00 10.91 0.72
CA VAL A 95 -5.60 12.29 0.47
C VAL A 95 -6.60 12.90 -0.50
N ASP A 96 -7.26 13.99 -0.09
CA ASP A 96 -8.12 14.77 -0.98
C ASP A 96 -7.24 15.65 -1.89
N LEU A 97 -7.37 15.43 -3.19
CA LEU A 97 -6.64 16.15 -4.24
C LEU A 97 -7.55 17.17 -4.95
N ARG A 98 -8.83 17.25 -4.58
CA ARG A 98 -9.75 18.25 -5.11
C ARG A 98 -9.27 19.61 -4.61
N VAL A 99 -8.69 20.39 -5.51
CA VAL A 99 -8.28 21.77 -5.20
C VAL A 99 -9.55 22.56 -4.87
N GLN A 100 -9.66 23.05 -3.63
CA GLN A 100 -10.61 24.12 -3.30
C GLN A 100 -10.13 25.37 -4.03
N ALA A 101 -10.82 25.72 -5.12
CA ALA A 101 -10.70 27.01 -5.77
C ALA A 101 -11.67 27.99 -5.11
#